data_AF-A0A7C3IXP9-F1
#
_entry.id   AF-A0A7C3IXP9-F1
#
_cell.length_a   1.000
_cell.length_b   1.000
_cell.length_c   1.000
_cell.angle_alpha   90.00
_cell.angle_beta   90.00
_cell.angle_gamma   90.00
#
_symmetry.space_group_name_H-M   'P 1'
#
loop_
_entity.id
_entity.type
_entity.pdbx_description
1 polymer ?
#
loop_
_entity_poly.entity_id
_entity_poly.type
_entity_poly.pdbx_seq_one_letter_code
_entity_poly.pdbx_strand_id
1 'polypeptide(L)'
;MEENQNQKPKVETINVQTQNQPTPQVVAEVPEESVAIPQKSIVLFPTVILLVVVSVFAGSLLYQNRQLKSLLKINSFDECTKANGVIQESYPPVCVTKDGRRFTQEVSPEKTKTPVPIIVPENSPKNEEENISTQTSSLKQTPQNKETNP
;
A
#
# COMPACT_ATOMS: atom_id res chain seq x y z
N MET A 1 7.27 35.08 -11.36
CA MET A 1 8.28 35.22 -12.43
C MET A 1 9.02 33.90 -12.44
N GLU A 2 8.66 32.97 -13.32
CA GLU A 2 9.44 31.75 -13.49
C GLU A 2 9.36 31.35 -14.95
N GLU A 3 10.55 31.39 -15.54
CA GLU A 3 10.91 31.19 -16.93
C GLU A 3 10.98 29.69 -17.21
N ASN A 4 10.16 29.17 -18.13
CA ASN A 4 10.18 27.76 -18.53
C ASN A 4 10.74 27.66 -19.95
N GLN A 5 12.06 27.53 -20.07
CA GLN A 5 12.72 27.26 -21.35
C GLN A 5 12.81 25.76 -21.61
N ASN A 6 11.89 25.30 -22.45
CA ASN A 6 12.14 24.57 -23.69
C ASN A 6 13.58 24.05 -23.91
N GLN A 7 13.80 22.75 -23.77
CA GLN A 7 14.91 22.10 -24.47
C GLN A 7 14.56 20.67 -24.93
N LYS A 8 14.34 20.58 -26.24
CA LYS A 8 14.14 19.37 -27.05
C LYS A 8 15.48 18.64 -27.25
N PRO A 9 15.63 17.36 -26.90
CA PRO A 9 16.79 16.59 -27.34
C PRO A 9 16.66 16.17 -28.81
N LYS A 10 17.70 16.52 -29.56
CA LYS A 10 17.95 16.23 -30.99
C LYS A 10 18.26 14.74 -31.15
N VAL A 11 17.46 14.06 -31.96
CA VAL A 11 17.71 12.69 -32.44
C VAL A 11 18.90 12.73 -33.38
N GLU A 12 19.97 12.00 -33.06
CA GLU A 12 21.08 11.77 -33.97
C GLU A 12 21.21 10.25 -34.21
N THR A 13 20.69 9.84 -35.36
CA THR A 13 20.83 8.51 -35.94
C THR A 13 22.28 8.33 -36.38
N ILE A 14 23.01 7.41 -35.75
CA ILE A 14 24.30 6.94 -36.28
C ILE A 14 24.11 5.51 -36.78
N ASN A 15 24.06 5.40 -38.10
CA ASN A 15 24.02 4.15 -38.84
C ASN A 15 25.47 3.83 -39.24
N VAL A 16 26.08 2.82 -38.63
CA VAL A 16 27.43 2.35 -39.03
C VAL A 16 27.28 0.97 -39.67
N GLN A 17 27.25 0.96 -41.00
CA GLN A 17 27.67 -0.20 -41.78
C GLN A 17 29.19 -0.24 -41.81
N THR A 18 29.79 -1.34 -41.36
CA THR A 18 31.17 -1.68 -41.71
C THR A 18 31.26 -3.16 -42.09
N GLN A 19 31.22 -3.36 -43.42
CA GLN A 19 32.08 -4.20 -44.25
C GLN A 19 32.35 -5.65 -43.80
N ASN A 20 31.74 -6.56 -44.57
CA ASN A 20 32.19 -7.93 -44.79
C ASN A 20 33.66 -7.95 -45.26
N GLN A 21 34.51 -8.71 -44.57
CA GLN A 21 35.81 -9.12 -45.07
C GLN A 21 35.87 -10.65 -45.16
N PRO A 22 36.09 -11.24 -46.35
CA PRO A 22 36.37 -12.66 -46.49
C PRO A 22 37.82 -12.94 -46.09
N THR A 23 38.02 -13.60 -44.96
CA THR A 23 39.35 -14.06 -44.50
C THR A 23 39.68 -15.43 -45.14
N PRO A 24 40.91 -15.64 -45.64
CA PRO A 24 41.33 -16.92 -46.20
C PRO A 24 41.33 -18.03 -45.16
N GLN A 25 40.70 -19.15 -45.52
CA GLN A 25 40.71 -20.40 -44.77
C GLN A 25 42.11 -21.02 -44.81
N VAL A 26 42.90 -20.83 -43.76
CA VAL A 26 44.07 -21.67 -43.47
C VAL A 26 43.58 -22.81 -42.57
N VAL A 27 43.32 -23.94 -43.21
CA VAL A 27 43.02 -25.22 -42.56
C VAL A 27 44.29 -25.68 -41.85
N ALA A 28 44.38 -25.40 -40.56
CA ALA A 28 45.23 -26.16 -39.65
C ALA A 28 44.29 -27.08 -38.86
N GLU A 29 44.32 -28.37 -39.18
CA GLU A 29 43.78 -29.42 -38.31
C GLU A 29 44.46 -29.30 -36.94
N VAL A 30 43.75 -28.67 -36.00
CA VAL A 30 44.08 -28.71 -34.58
C VAL A 30 43.48 -30.02 -34.06
N PRO A 31 44.26 -30.90 -33.42
CA PRO A 31 43.75 -32.16 -32.91
C PRO A 31 42.61 -31.90 -31.91
N GLU A 32 41.44 -32.46 -32.20
CA GLU A 32 40.32 -32.58 -31.27
C GLU A 32 40.71 -33.47 -30.09
N GLU A 33 41.44 -32.90 -29.13
CA GLU A 33 41.56 -33.52 -27.82
C GLU A 33 40.25 -33.26 -27.07
N SER A 34 39.33 -34.22 -27.17
CA SER A 34 38.05 -34.22 -26.48
C SER A 34 38.28 -34.25 -24.97
N VAL A 35 38.32 -33.06 -24.35
CA VAL A 35 38.42 -32.91 -22.90
C VAL A 35 37.14 -33.45 -22.26
N ALA A 36 37.22 -34.68 -21.73
CA ALA A 36 36.17 -35.31 -20.95
C ALA A 36 36.04 -34.60 -19.60
N ILE A 37 35.06 -33.71 -19.47
CA ILE A 37 34.75 -33.03 -18.21
C ILE A 37 33.91 -33.97 -17.33
N PRO A 38 34.31 -34.24 -16.07
CA PRO A 38 33.58 -35.13 -15.17
C PRO A 38 32.23 -34.52 -14.74
N GLN A 39 31.14 -35.23 -15.06
CA GLN A 39 29.74 -34.77 -14.95
C GLN A 39 29.18 -34.55 -13.52
N LYS A 40 29.96 -34.79 -12.46
CA LYS A 40 29.42 -34.90 -11.10
C LYS A 40 29.22 -33.56 -10.37
N SER A 41 29.80 -32.45 -10.84
CA SER A 41 29.78 -31.15 -10.13
C SER A 41 28.72 -30.16 -10.64
N ILE A 42 28.07 -30.41 -11.78
CA ILE A 42 27.17 -29.45 -12.43
C ILE A 42 25.80 -29.33 -11.70
N VAL A 43 25.40 -30.34 -10.92
CA VAL A 43 24.09 -30.35 -10.22
C VAL A 43 24.13 -29.59 -8.88
N LEU A 44 25.32 -29.33 -8.32
CA LEU A 44 25.44 -28.65 -7.02
C LEU A 44 25.06 -27.16 -7.10
N PHE A 45 25.51 -26.47 -8.15
CA PHE A 45 25.22 -25.05 -8.36
C PHE A 45 23.72 -24.70 -8.42
N PRO A 46 22.86 -25.37 -9.22
CA PRO A 46 21.43 -25.03 -9.27
C PRO A 46 20.72 -25.32 -7.95
N THR A 47 21.12 -26.36 -7.20
CA THR A 47 20.49 -26.69 -5.91
C THR A 47 20.76 -25.63 -4.84
N VAL A 48 22.00 -25.11 -4.77
CA VAL A 48 22.36 -24.04 -3.84
C VAL A 48 21.62 -22.75 -4.19
N ILE A 49 21.54 -22.39 -5.48
CA ILE A 49 20.80 -21.21 -5.93
C ILE A 49 19.31 -21.33 -5.57
N LEU A 50 18.70 -22.50 -5.82
CA LEU A 50 17.30 -22.75 -5.47
C LEU A 50 17.05 -22.57 -3.97
N LEU A 51 17.93 -23.11 -3.11
CA LEU A 51 17.80 -22.96 -1.66
C LEU A 51 17.88 -21.49 -1.21
N VAL A 52 18.77 -20.71 -1.80
CA VAL A 52 18.87 -19.27 -1.51
C VAL A 52 17.57 -18.57 -1.90
N VAL A 53 17.05 -18.80 -3.10
CA VAL A 53 15.79 -18.20 -3.58
C VAL A 53 14.61 -18.57 -2.66
N VAL A 54 14.48 -19.85 -2.29
CA VAL A 54 13.43 -20.32 -1.38
C VAL A 54 13.54 -19.67 0.00
N SER A 55 14.76 -19.54 0.53
CA SER A 55 14.99 -18.90 1.84
C SER A 55 14.61 -17.41 1.84
N VAL A 56 14.97 -16.67 0.79
CA VAL A 56 14.65 -15.26 0.63
C VAL A 56 13.14 -15.08 0.45
N PHE A 57 12.51 -15.93 -0.35
CA PHE A 57 11.07 -15.90 -0.58
C PHE A 57 10.29 -16.21 0.71
N ALA A 58 10.64 -17.29 1.41
CA ALA A 58 10.03 -17.65 2.68
C ALA A 58 10.26 -16.56 3.75
N GLY A 59 11.47 -16.00 3.83
CA GLY A 59 11.79 -14.89 4.71
C GLY A 59 10.95 -13.64 4.42
N SER A 60 10.79 -13.29 3.14
CA SER A 60 9.95 -12.17 2.70
C SER A 60 8.48 -12.37 3.06
N LEU A 61 7.93 -13.56 2.80
CA LEU A 61 6.55 -13.89 3.18
C LEU A 61 6.34 -13.83 4.70
N LEU A 62 7.28 -14.36 5.50
CA LEU A 62 7.21 -14.28 6.95
C LEU A 62 7.31 -12.84 7.46
N TYR A 63 8.15 -12.00 6.84
CA TYR A 63 8.28 -10.59 7.20
C TYR A 63 6.99 -9.81 6.94
N GLN A 64 6.39 -9.98 5.77
CA GLN A 64 5.10 -9.35 5.45
C GLN A 64 4.01 -9.80 6.42
N ASN A 65 3.92 -11.11 6.70
CA ASN A 65 2.89 -11.66 7.58
C ASN A 65 3.02 -11.16 9.03
N ARG A 66 4.23 -10.82 9.50
CA ARG A 66 4.43 -10.19 10.82
C ARG A 66 3.88 -8.76 10.88
N GLN A 67 4.01 -8.00 9.80
CA GLN A 67 3.45 -6.64 9.73
C GLN A 67 1.91 -6.67 9.74
N LEU A 68 1.29 -7.63 9.07
CA LEU A 68 -0.16 -7.82 9.15
C LEU A 68 -0.63 -8.13 10.58
N LYS A 69 0.13 -8.93 11.35
CA LYS A 69 -0.24 -9.30 12.72
C LYS A 69 -0.17 -8.15 13.72
N SER A 70 0.79 -7.23 13.58
CA SER A 70 0.87 -6.06 14.47
C SER A 70 -0.29 -5.09 14.22
N LEU A 71 -0.71 -4.98 12.96
CA LEU A 71 -1.84 -4.20 12.52
C LEU A 71 -3.16 -4.83 13.00
N LEU A 72 -3.40 -6.12 12.76
CA LEU A 72 -4.59 -6.86 13.21
C LEU A 72 -4.90 -6.77 14.71
N LYS A 73 -3.95 -6.35 15.56
CA LYS A 73 -4.12 -6.28 17.01
C LYS A 73 -5.05 -5.16 17.48
N ILE A 74 -5.25 -4.10 16.69
CA ILE A 74 -6.10 -2.96 17.06
C ILE A 74 -7.58 -3.35 16.85
N ASN A 75 -8.36 -3.38 17.92
CA ASN A 75 -9.78 -3.74 17.94
C ASN A 75 -10.70 -2.69 18.57
N SER A 76 -10.17 -1.55 19.05
CA SER A 76 -10.97 -0.50 19.68
C SER A 76 -10.48 0.91 19.33
N PHE A 77 -11.34 1.90 19.60
CA PHE A 77 -11.00 3.32 19.46
C PHE A 77 -9.77 3.70 20.32
N ASP A 78 -9.74 3.24 21.58
CA ASP A 78 -8.64 3.51 22.52
C ASP A 78 -7.31 2.87 22.08
N GLU A 79 -7.35 1.67 21.50
CA GLU A 79 -6.16 1.06 20.92
C GLU A 79 -5.68 1.79 19.66
N CYS A 80 -6.61 2.32 18.86
CA CYS A 80 -6.29 3.08 17.66
C CYS A 80 -5.62 4.43 18.01
N THR A 81 -6.08 5.14 19.04
CA THR A 81 -5.46 6.39 19.48
C THR A 81 -4.07 6.15 20.06
N LYS A 82 -3.89 5.08 20.86
CA LYS A 82 -2.57 4.66 21.37
C LYS A 82 -1.60 4.25 20.27
N ALA A 83 -2.10 3.72 19.16
CA ALA A 83 -1.31 3.36 17.98
C ALA A 83 -0.95 4.56 17.08
N ASN A 84 -1.22 5.80 17.52
CA ASN A 84 -1.04 7.03 16.73
C ASN A 84 -1.86 7.02 15.42
N GLY A 85 -3.08 6.50 15.48
CA GLY A 85 -4.06 6.63 14.39
C GLY A 85 -4.52 8.07 14.18
N VAL A 86 -5.04 8.36 12.99
CA VAL A 86 -5.56 9.69 12.66
C VAL A 86 -6.97 9.83 13.25
N ILE A 87 -7.16 10.78 14.16
CA ILE A 87 -8.46 11.07 14.75
C ILE A 87 -9.21 12.06 13.86
N GLN A 88 -10.44 11.72 13.50
CA GLN A 88 -11.38 12.60 12.83
C GLN A 88 -12.29 13.21 13.89
N GLU A 89 -12.29 14.54 13.96
CA GLU A 89 -13.07 15.34 14.90
C GLU A 89 -14.57 15.45 14.49
N SER A 90 -15.14 14.38 13.95
CA SER A 90 -16.60 14.24 13.82
C SER A 90 -17.20 13.81 15.15
N TYR A 91 -18.49 14.07 15.40
CA TYR A 91 -19.20 13.45 16.54
C TYR A 91 -20.08 12.30 16.05
N PRO A 92 -19.90 11.06 16.55
CA PRO A 92 -18.85 10.61 17.46
C PRO A 92 -17.45 10.59 16.78
N PRO A 93 -16.36 10.75 17.56
CA PRO A 93 -15.01 10.76 17.00
C PRO A 93 -14.65 9.41 16.41
N VAL A 94 -13.93 9.45 15.30
CA VAL A 94 -13.52 8.26 14.55
C VAL A 94 -12.00 8.23 14.44
N CYS A 95 -11.38 7.14 14.87
CA CYS A 95 -9.94 6.92 14.70
C CYS A 95 -9.69 6.02 13.49
N VAL A 96 -8.74 6.42 12.63
CA VAL A 96 -8.34 5.70 11.42
C VAL A 96 -6.92 5.16 11.58
N THR A 97 -6.77 3.85 11.46
CA THR A 97 -5.47 3.18 11.48
C THR A 97 -4.73 3.36 10.14
N LYS A 98 -3.42 3.10 10.11
CA LYS A 98 -2.62 3.14 8.88
C LYS A 98 -3.11 2.17 7.80
N ASP A 99 -3.86 1.14 8.20
CA ASP A 99 -4.46 0.15 7.29
C ASP A 99 -5.81 0.60 6.71
N GLY A 100 -6.31 1.77 7.14
CA GLY A 100 -7.61 2.29 6.75
C GLY A 100 -8.80 1.74 7.56
N ARG A 101 -8.58 0.89 8.58
CA ARG A 101 -9.67 0.48 9.50
C ARG A 101 -10.10 1.66 10.37
N ARG A 102 -11.40 1.79 10.58
CA ARG A 102 -12.06 2.88 11.31
C ARG A 102 -12.67 2.36 12.60
N PHE A 103 -12.42 3.05 13.70
CA PHE A 103 -12.98 2.75 15.00
C PHE A 103 -13.71 3.98 15.52
N THR A 104 -14.96 3.83 15.94
CA THR A 104 -15.80 4.91 16.46
C THR A 104 -15.82 4.84 17.99
N GLN A 105 -15.77 5.99 18.67
CA GLN A 105 -15.90 6.01 20.12
C GLN A 105 -17.33 5.60 20.54
N GLU A 106 -17.43 4.65 21.46
CA GLU A 106 -18.70 4.24 22.04
C GLU A 106 -19.26 5.35 22.93
N VAL A 107 -20.40 5.90 22.54
CA VAL A 107 -21.17 6.88 23.34
C VAL A 107 -22.20 6.13 24.16
N SER A 108 -21.88 5.80 25.42
CA SER A 108 -22.87 5.22 26.34
C SER A 108 -23.92 6.28 26.72
N PRO A 109 -25.23 6.01 26.57
CA PRO A 109 -26.30 6.95 26.91
C PRO A 109 -26.46 7.21 28.42
N GLU A 110 -25.70 6.50 29.28
CA GLU A 110 -25.96 6.50 30.73
C GLU A 110 -25.29 7.67 31.50
N LYS A 111 -24.38 8.44 30.87
CA LYS A 111 -23.63 9.50 31.57
C LYS A 111 -24.25 10.91 31.51
N THR A 112 -25.55 11.00 31.22
CA THR A 112 -26.29 12.28 31.22
C THR A 112 -27.44 12.22 32.24
N LYS A 113 -27.11 12.10 33.53
CA LYS A 113 -28.01 12.43 34.64
C LYS A 113 -27.46 13.59 35.45
N THR A 114 -27.07 14.66 34.77
CA THR A 114 -27.14 15.98 35.37
C THR A 114 -27.85 16.87 34.35
N PRO A 115 -29.10 17.29 34.60
CA PRO A 115 -29.71 18.35 33.82
C PRO A 115 -28.83 19.57 34.02
N VAL A 116 -27.98 19.87 33.03
CA VAL A 116 -27.33 21.18 32.97
C VAL A 116 -28.47 22.17 32.74
N PRO A 117 -28.72 23.12 33.67
CA PRO A 117 -29.68 24.17 33.38
C PRO A 117 -29.17 24.92 32.15
N ILE A 118 -29.91 24.82 31.06
CA ILE A 118 -29.69 25.66 29.89
C ILE A 118 -30.03 27.07 30.34
N ILE A 119 -29.04 27.83 30.80
CA ILE A 119 -29.18 29.28 30.92
C ILE A 119 -29.09 29.79 29.48
N VAL A 120 -30.24 29.83 28.79
CA VAL A 120 -30.39 30.61 27.57
C VAL A 120 -30.36 32.08 28.01
N PRO A 121 -29.36 32.91 27.64
CA PRO A 121 -29.56 34.35 27.70
C PRO A 121 -30.63 34.69 26.67
N GLU A 122 -31.83 34.96 27.17
CA GLU A 122 -33.01 35.42 26.45
C GLU A 122 -32.82 36.84 25.91
N ASN A 123 -31.80 37.09 25.09
CA ASN A 123 -31.70 38.34 24.34
C ASN A 123 -31.13 38.05 22.94
N SER A 124 -31.99 37.68 22.00
CA SER A 124 -31.73 38.01 20.59
C SER A 124 -33.03 38.27 19.84
N PRO A 125 -33.10 39.42 19.13
CA PRO A 125 -34.31 39.87 18.46
C PRO A 125 -34.63 39.00 17.25
N LYS A 126 -35.93 38.72 17.12
CA LYS A 126 -36.67 38.54 15.85
C LYS A 126 -35.99 39.37 14.76
N ASN A 127 -35.45 38.75 13.71
CA ASN A 127 -35.79 38.76 12.27
C ASN A 127 -34.56 38.07 11.62
N GLU A 128 -34.61 37.13 10.69
CA GLU A 128 -35.18 37.23 9.35
C GLU A 128 -35.10 35.84 8.73
N GLU A 129 -36.19 35.49 8.07
CA GLU A 129 -36.42 34.33 7.23
C GLU A 129 -35.52 34.39 5.99
N GLU A 130 -35.13 33.24 5.44
CA GLU A 130 -35.19 32.94 3.99
C GLU A 130 -34.10 31.94 3.54
N ASN A 131 -34.57 30.71 3.25
CA ASN A 131 -34.18 29.84 2.12
C ASN A 131 -32.70 29.38 2.07
N ILE A 132 -32.40 28.09 2.22
CA ILE A 132 -32.38 27.18 1.06
C ILE A 132 -32.71 25.73 1.49
N SER A 133 -33.79 25.25 0.89
CA SER A 133 -34.26 23.90 0.86
C SER A 133 -33.34 22.99 0.01
N THR A 134 -33.28 21.70 0.40
CA THR A 134 -33.11 20.52 -0.48
C THR A 134 -31.71 20.34 -1.14
N GLN A 135 -31.02 19.18 -1.10
CA GLN A 135 -31.53 17.81 -1.20
C GLN A 135 -30.60 16.80 -0.50
N THR A 136 -31.22 16.06 0.42
CA THR A 136 -30.99 14.65 0.70
C THR A 136 -31.05 13.81 -0.57
N SER A 137 -30.07 12.92 -0.84
CA SER A 137 -30.28 11.66 -1.55
C SER A 137 -29.06 10.71 -1.50
N SER A 138 -29.22 9.63 -0.73
CA SER A 138 -28.89 8.25 -1.07
C SER A 138 -27.48 7.85 -1.56
N LEU A 139 -26.76 7.08 -0.73
CA LEU A 139 -26.61 5.64 -0.99
C LEU A 139 -26.12 4.85 0.25
N LYS A 140 -27.07 4.14 0.85
CA LYS A 140 -26.97 2.70 1.20
C LYS A 140 -26.04 2.28 2.34
N GLN A 141 -26.62 2.28 3.55
CA GLN A 141 -26.37 1.21 4.52
C GLN A 141 -27.08 -0.07 4.08
N THR A 142 -26.38 -1.20 4.03
CA THR A 142 -26.88 -2.56 4.34
C THR A 142 -25.66 -3.49 4.57
N PRO A 143 -25.78 -4.67 5.23
CA PRO A 143 -25.67 -4.80 6.68
C PRO A 143 -24.64 -5.86 7.13
N GLN A 144 -24.44 -5.88 8.44
CA GLN A 144 -24.16 -7.03 9.30
C GLN A 144 -24.06 -8.46 8.70
N ASN A 145 -23.02 -9.15 9.18
CA ASN A 145 -23.05 -10.49 9.79
C ASN A 145 -23.19 -11.71 8.85
N LYS A 146 -22.14 -12.56 8.83
CA LYS A 146 -22.31 -13.97 9.18
C LYS A 146 -20.99 -14.66 9.52
N GLU A 147 -20.83 -14.86 10.82
CA GLU A 147 -20.36 -16.09 11.44
C GLU A 147 -20.68 -17.35 10.60
N THR A 148 -19.67 -18.18 10.29
CA THR A 148 -19.75 -19.67 10.30
C THR A 148 -18.33 -20.22 10.12
N ASN A 149 -17.79 -20.75 11.21
CA ASN A 149 -16.78 -21.82 11.27
C ASN A 149 -17.57 -23.17 11.25
N PRO A 150 -17.01 -24.36 11.00
CA PRO A 150 -15.72 -24.74 10.41
C PRO A 150 -15.79 -25.34 8.99
#